data_AF-A0A345XXI4-F1
#
_entry.id   AF-A0A345XXI4-F1
#
_cell.length_a   1.000
_cell.length_b   1.000
_cell.length_c   1.000
_cell.angle_alpha   90.00
_cell.angle_beta   90.00
_cell.angle_gamma   90.00
#
_symmetry.space_group_name_H-M   'P 1'
#
loop_
_entity.id
_entity.type
_entity.pdbx_description
1 polymer ?
#
loop_
_entity_poly.entity_id
_entity_poly.type
_entity_poly.pdbx_seq_one_letter_code
_entity_poly.pdbx_strand_id
1 'polypeptide(L)'
;MADTVATLPGTLTHSAPQPPEPPPGQPYGRRSPLQDRADELARAGRPGPYGVELREVPFLTQFNLRVRERGPRSAYGLLPAAPLDFPLPLALPGTPNTVLRSGDRAAVWLGPDEWLIVTPPGTAAETDDTLRAAADTARGADGGGEGGGGSGSGSDGGVDIAYTDVSAHSTTLRLGGARARDVLRKVCPIDLHPRVFGSGACAQTLLAGGARVLLVADREPDGFLVFVRASFADYVTDWLLDSMTEYAAGDGHFRNEER
;
A
#
# COMPACT_ATOMS: atom_id res chain seq x y z
N MET A 1 -23.08 -48.61 -19.25
CA MET A 1 -22.59 -47.22 -19.17
C MET A 1 -23.35 -46.55 -18.04
N ALA A 2 -22.75 -46.49 -16.86
CA ALA A 2 -23.27 -45.75 -15.71
C ALA A 2 -22.15 -44.79 -15.28
N ASP A 3 -22.39 -43.49 -15.46
CA ASP A 3 -21.47 -42.42 -15.09
C ASP A 3 -21.34 -42.35 -13.57
N THR A 4 -20.11 -42.42 -13.08
CA THR A 4 -19.75 -42.15 -11.69
C THR A 4 -19.19 -40.73 -11.63
N VAL A 5 -20.00 -39.78 -11.13
CA VAL A 5 -19.53 -38.43 -10.81
C VAL A 5 -18.68 -38.51 -9.53
N ALA A 6 -17.40 -38.16 -9.65
CA ALA A 6 -16.50 -38.04 -8.51
C ALA A 6 -16.82 -36.78 -7.69
N THR A 7 -17.20 -36.97 -6.43
CA THR A 7 -17.38 -35.91 -5.44
C THR A 7 -16.01 -35.32 -5.08
N LEU A 8 -15.84 -34.02 -5.31
CA LEU A 8 -14.66 -33.26 -4.86
C LEU A 8 -14.64 -33.18 -3.32
N PRO A 9 -13.47 -33.35 -2.65
CA PRO A 9 -13.37 -33.19 -1.20
C PRO A 9 -13.62 -31.74 -0.78
N GLY A 10 -14.32 -31.58 0.35
CA GLY A 10 -14.89 -30.33 0.83
C GLY A 10 -13.86 -29.24 1.13
N THR A 11 -14.30 -28.00 0.89
CA THR A 11 -13.61 -26.75 1.23
C THR A 11 -13.22 -26.74 2.71
N LEU A 12 -11.92 -26.68 3.01
CA LEU A 12 -11.44 -26.41 4.36
C LEU A 12 -11.74 -24.94 4.69
N THR A 13 -12.87 -24.70 5.36
CA THR A 13 -13.16 -23.39 5.97
C THR A 13 -12.24 -23.24 7.18
N HIS A 14 -11.12 -22.55 7.02
CA HIS A 14 -10.35 -22.06 8.17
C HIS A 14 -11.16 -20.94 8.83
N SER A 15 -12.00 -21.30 9.79
CA SER A 15 -12.70 -20.34 10.65
C SER A 15 -11.67 -19.77 11.62
N ALA A 16 -11.23 -18.54 11.38
CA ALA A 16 -10.49 -17.80 12.41
C ALA A 16 -11.35 -17.71 13.68
N PRO A 17 -10.78 -17.86 14.89
CA PRO A 17 -11.54 -17.70 16.13
C PRO A 17 -12.13 -16.29 16.18
N GLN A 18 -13.44 -16.19 16.42
CA GLN A 18 -14.06 -14.88 16.64
C GLN A 18 -13.53 -14.30 17.96
N PRO A 19 -13.16 -13.01 18.00
CA PRO A 19 -12.73 -12.36 19.23
C PRO A 19 -13.88 -12.33 20.25
N PRO A 20 -13.56 -12.30 21.55
CA PRO A 20 -14.59 -12.20 22.60
C PRO A 20 -15.41 -10.92 22.43
N GLU A 21 -16.73 -11.02 22.60
CA GLU A 21 -17.61 -9.85 22.58
C GLU A 21 -17.29 -8.91 23.76
N PRO A 22 -17.23 -7.58 23.57
CA PRO A 22 -17.05 -6.61 24.62
C PRO A 22 -18.31 -6.56 25.48
N PRO A 23 -18.18 -6.07 26.72
CA PRO A 23 -19.34 -5.87 27.58
C PRO A 23 -20.37 -4.92 26.95
N PRO A 24 -21.66 -5.07 27.29
CA PRO A 24 -22.73 -4.25 26.72
C PRO A 24 -22.45 -2.75 26.91
N GLY A 25 -22.53 -1.98 25.83
CA GLY A 25 -22.32 -0.52 25.84
C GLY A 25 -20.86 -0.06 25.68
N GLN A 26 -19.91 -0.99 25.56
CA GLN A 26 -18.54 -0.66 25.17
C GLN A 26 -18.36 -0.92 23.66
N PRO A 27 -17.95 0.07 22.85
CA PRO A 27 -17.62 -0.19 21.47
C PRO A 27 -16.45 -1.18 21.43
N TYR A 28 -16.49 -2.13 20.48
CA TYR A 28 -15.31 -2.92 20.15
C TYR A 28 -14.17 -1.94 19.86
N GLY A 29 -13.09 -2.03 20.63
CA GLY A 29 -11.85 -1.35 20.29
C GLY A 29 -11.42 -1.79 18.88
N ARG A 30 -10.93 -0.85 18.06
CA ARG A 30 -10.36 -1.23 16.76
C ARG A 30 -9.17 -2.16 17.00
N ARG A 31 -9.18 -3.30 16.32
CA ARG A 31 -8.11 -4.30 16.34
C ARG A 31 -7.43 -4.34 14.98
N SER A 32 -6.10 -4.29 14.95
CA SER A 32 -5.35 -4.43 13.69
C SER A 32 -5.27 -5.90 13.27
N PRO A 33 -5.12 -6.20 11.97
CA PRO A 33 -5.08 -7.58 11.49
C PRO A 33 -4.00 -8.46 12.16
N LEU A 34 -2.84 -7.89 12.51
CA LEU A 34 -1.73 -8.64 13.13
C LEU A 34 -1.54 -8.33 14.61
N GLN A 35 -2.55 -7.77 15.30
CA GLN A 35 -2.42 -7.34 16.69
C GLN A 35 -1.94 -8.47 17.62
N ASP A 36 -2.47 -9.69 17.47
CA ASP A 36 -2.10 -10.82 18.36
C ASP A 36 -0.73 -11.42 18.02
N ARG A 37 -0.10 -10.98 16.92
CA ARG A 37 1.23 -11.44 16.48
C ARG A 37 2.34 -10.47 16.81
N ALA A 38 2.03 -9.32 17.44
CA ALA A 38 3.02 -8.28 17.74
C ALA A 38 4.25 -8.82 18.51
N ASP A 39 4.03 -9.68 19.52
CA ASP A 39 5.10 -10.28 20.31
C ASP A 39 5.92 -11.33 19.55
N GLU A 40 5.31 -12.02 18.59
CA GLU A 40 6.03 -12.94 17.70
C GLU A 40 6.94 -12.17 16.76
N LEU A 41 6.40 -11.13 16.10
CA LEU A 41 7.13 -10.24 15.21
C LEU A 41 8.33 -9.60 15.90
N ALA A 42 8.12 -9.07 17.12
CA ALA A 42 9.17 -8.45 17.92
C ALA A 42 10.28 -9.46 18.30
N ARG A 43 9.92 -10.69 18.68
CA ARG A 43 10.91 -11.73 19.04
C ARG A 43 11.72 -12.24 17.86
N ALA A 44 11.14 -12.23 16.66
CA ALA A 44 11.84 -12.62 15.44
C ALA A 44 12.88 -11.57 15.00
N GLY A 45 12.66 -10.30 15.33
CA GLY A 45 13.56 -9.21 14.99
C GLY A 45 14.96 -9.32 15.60
N ARG A 46 15.97 -8.87 14.86
CA ARG A 46 17.36 -8.74 15.33
C ARG A 46 17.88 -7.36 14.95
N PRO A 47 18.37 -6.54 15.90
CA PRO A 47 19.03 -5.30 15.57
C PRO A 47 20.47 -5.54 15.09
N GLY A 48 21.09 -4.51 14.54
CA GLY A 48 22.53 -4.48 14.22
C GLY A 48 22.85 -4.65 12.73
N PRO A 49 24.15 -4.73 12.38
CA PRO A 49 24.64 -4.63 11.00
C PRO A 49 24.25 -5.81 10.11
N TYR A 50 23.77 -6.91 10.70
CA TYR A 50 23.22 -8.07 9.99
C TYR A 50 21.76 -8.35 10.40
N GLY A 51 21.12 -7.37 11.02
CA GLY A 51 19.79 -7.47 11.57
C GLY A 51 18.69 -7.35 10.52
N VAL A 52 17.54 -7.90 10.88
CA VAL A 52 16.26 -7.70 10.19
C VAL A 52 15.16 -7.62 11.22
N GLU A 53 14.23 -6.70 11.04
CA GLU A 53 13.09 -6.47 11.94
C GLU A 53 11.80 -6.44 11.12
N LEU A 54 10.77 -7.07 11.65
CA LEU A 54 9.42 -7.08 11.08
C LEU A 54 8.45 -6.57 12.14
N ARG A 55 7.57 -5.63 11.78
CA ARG A 55 6.49 -5.17 12.66
C ARG A 55 5.27 -4.75 11.84
N GLU A 56 4.09 -4.81 12.44
CA GLU A 56 2.92 -4.13 11.89
C GLU A 56 3.02 -2.61 12.11
N VAL A 57 2.58 -1.83 11.13
CA VAL A 57 2.30 -0.40 11.24
C VAL A 57 0.78 -0.23 11.15
N PRO A 58 0.08 -0.30 12.29
CA PRO A 58 -1.36 -0.41 12.27
C PRO A 58 -2.04 0.95 12.01
N PHE A 59 -3.27 0.89 11.51
CA PHE A 59 -4.20 2.02 11.45
C PHE A 59 -3.76 3.23 10.61
N LEU A 60 -2.82 3.07 9.68
CA LEU A 60 -2.56 4.10 8.67
C LEU A 60 -3.86 4.47 7.96
N THR A 61 -4.10 5.76 7.82
CA THR A 61 -5.20 6.27 7.01
C THR A 61 -4.82 6.11 5.54
N GLN A 62 -5.70 5.50 4.77
CA GLN A 62 -5.45 5.17 3.36
C GLN A 62 -6.67 5.57 2.51
N PHE A 63 -6.45 6.37 1.49
CA PHE A 63 -7.46 6.72 0.51
C PHE A 63 -7.00 6.31 -0.89
N ASN A 64 -7.81 5.54 -1.61
CA ASN A 64 -7.63 5.38 -3.05
C ASN A 64 -8.11 6.66 -3.71
N LEU A 65 -7.26 7.27 -4.55
CA LEU A 65 -7.54 8.49 -5.28
C LEU A 65 -7.45 8.21 -6.77
N ARG A 66 -8.51 8.56 -7.50
CA ARG A 66 -8.58 8.58 -8.96
C ARG A 66 -8.71 10.02 -9.43
N VAL A 67 -7.87 10.42 -10.38
CA VAL A 67 -7.97 11.73 -11.02
C VAL A 67 -7.96 11.51 -12.53
N ARG A 68 -8.94 12.03 -13.25
CA ARG A 68 -9.08 11.85 -14.70
C ARG A 68 -9.28 13.19 -15.36
N GLU A 69 -8.57 13.46 -16.45
CA GLU A 69 -8.88 14.59 -17.34
C GLU A 69 -10.23 14.38 -18.02
N ARG A 70 -10.97 15.49 -18.18
CA ARG A 70 -12.10 15.57 -19.10
C ARG A 70 -11.57 15.79 -20.52
N GLY A 71 -12.35 15.33 -21.50
CA GLY A 71 -11.99 15.40 -22.91
C GLY A 71 -11.20 14.21 -23.48
N PRO A 72 -10.78 14.30 -24.75
CA PRO A 72 -10.14 13.19 -25.45
C PRO A 72 -8.77 12.87 -24.84
N ARG A 73 -8.64 11.65 -24.31
CA ARG A 73 -7.38 11.12 -23.75
C ARG A 73 -6.22 11.36 -24.71
N SER A 74 -5.13 11.94 -24.20
CA SER A 74 -3.86 11.86 -24.91
C SER A 74 -3.53 10.38 -25.19
N ALA A 75 -2.98 10.08 -26.36
CA ALA A 75 -2.74 8.70 -26.83
C ALA A 75 -1.84 7.85 -25.90
N TYR A 76 -1.21 8.48 -24.90
CA TYR A 76 -0.35 7.83 -23.92
C TYR A 76 -1.02 7.60 -22.56
N GLY A 77 -2.25 8.06 -22.33
CA GLY A 77 -3.03 7.80 -21.11
C GLY A 77 -2.42 8.31 -19.80
N LEU A 78 -1.23 8.91 -19.86
CA LEU A 78 -0.58 9.60 -18.77
C LEU A 78 -1.18 10.99 -18.71
N LEU A 79 -1.75 11.33 -17.56
CA LEU A 79 -1.94 12.73 -17.21
C LEU A 79 -0.56 13.41 -17.38
N PRO A 80 -0.46 14.58 -18.04
CA PRO A 80 0.75 15.38 -17.95
C PRO A 80 1.07 15.51 -16.46
N ALA A 81 2.34 15.56 -16.11
CA ALA A 81 2.79 15.99 -14.79
C ALA A 81 2.45 17.48 -14.55
N ALA A 82 1.30 17.94 -15.06
CA ALA A 82 0.66 19.17 -14.68
C ALA A 82 0.49 19.08 -13.16
N PRO A 83 1.01 20.06 -12.41
CA PRO A 83 0.70 20.13 -11.00
C PRO A 83 -0.82 20.24 -10.94
N LEU A 84 -1.45 19.21 -10.37
CA LEU A 84 -2.74 19.41 -9.74
C LEU A 84 -2.42 20.40 -8.62
N ASP A 85 -2.51 21.70 -8.91
CA ASP A 85 -2.41 22.79 -7.94
C ASP A 85 -3.63 22.69 -7.03
N PHE A 86 -3.55 21.72 -6.13
CA PHE A 86 -4.70 21.12 -5.49
C PHE A 86 -4.33 20.76 -4.06
N PRO A 87 -5.24 20.95 -3.09
CA PRO A 87 -4.90 21.39 -1.74
C PRO A 87 -4.29 20.30 -0.84
N LEU A 88 -3.85 19.18 -1.40
CA LEU A 88 -2.95 18.29 -0.68
C LEU A 88 -1.57 18.94 -0.69
N PRO A 89 -0.88 19.09 0.47
CA PRO A 89 0.53 19.54 0.53
C PRO A 89 1.51 18.50 -0.07
N LEU A 90 1.02 17.65 -0.98
CA LEU A 90 1.61 16.42 -1.47
C LEU A 90 1.32 16.31 -2.96
N ALA A 91 2.36 16.45 -3.77
CA ALA A 91 2.29 16.24 -5.20
C ALA A 91 1.97 14.76 -5.53
N LEU A 92 1.25 14.53 -6.63
CA LEU A 92 1.03 13.18 -7.15
C LEU A 92 2.18 12.78 -8.09
N PRO A 93 2.79 11.59 -7.94
CA PRO A 93 3.82 11.12 -8.86
C PRO A 93 3.23 10.89 -10.26
N GLY A 94 3.80 11.56 -11.28
CA GLY A 94 3.49 11.29 -12.69
C GLY A 94 4.33 10.18 -13.33
N THR A 95 5.40 9.74 -12.67
CA THR A 95 6.23 8.61 -13.13
C THR A 95 5.72 7.31 -12.50
N PRO A 96 5.54 6.23 -13.29
CA PRO A 96 5.15 4.94 -12.75
C PRO A 96 6.05 4.46 -11.61
N ASN A 97 5.48 3.67 -10.69
CA ASN A 97 6.24 3.01 -9.62
C ASN A 97 7.01 3.97 -8.71
N THR A 98 6.50 5.20 -8.56
CA THR A 98 7.12 6.24 -7.73
C THR A 98 6.23 6.61 -6.55
N VAL A 99 6.85 6.91 -5.41
CA VAL A 99 6.18 7.48 -4.24
C VAL A 99 6.73 8.87 -3.96
N LEU A 100 5.83 9.84 -3.78
CA LEU A 100 6.16 11.18 -3.28
C LEU A 100 5.73 11.31 -1.82
N ARG A 101 6.48 12.10 -1.05
CA ARG A 101 6.28 12.24 0.39
C ARG A 101 6.34 13.69 0.83
N SER A 102 5.54 14.02 1.83
CA SER A 102 5.53 15.32 2.50
C SER A 102 5.29 15.09 3.99
N GLY A 103 6.28 15.37 4.83
CA GLY A 103 6.24 15.01 6.26
C GLY A 103 6.10 13.50 6.44
N ASP A 104 5.04 13.05 7.09
CA ASP A 104 4.63 11.65 7.30
C ASP A 104 3.62 11.13 6.27
N ARG A 105 3.16 11.99 5.35
CA ARG A 105 2.20 11.66 4.29
C ARG A 105 2.89 11.18 3.02
N ALA A 106 2.21 10.35 2.24
CA ALA A 106 2.73 9.82 0.99
C ALA A 106 1.64 9.65 -0.07
N ALA A 107 2.01 9.88 -1.33
CA ALA A 107 1.21 9.55 -2.50
C ALA A 107 1.95 8.44 -3.24
N VAL A 108 1.36 7.26 -3.27
CA VAL A 108 1.96 6.06 -3.86
C VAL A 108 1.31 5.79 -5.20
N TRP A 109 2.10 5.72 -6.27
CA TRP A 109 1.59 5.42 -7.61
C TRP A 109 0.98 4.02 -7.69
N LEU A 110 -0.24 3.93 -8.23
CA LEU A 110 -0.92 2.66 -8.54
C LEU A 110 -1.23 2.53 -10.03
N GLY A 111 -1.38 3.65 -10.73
CA GLY A 111 -1.74 3.69 -12.13
C GLY A 111 -1.61 5.10 -12.71
N PRO A 112 -1.76 5.26 -14.03
CA PRO A 112 -1.64 6.56 -14.69
C PRO A 112 -2.68 7.59 -14.21
N ASP A 113 -3.80 7.13 -13.67
CA ASP A 113 -4.88 7.93 -13.10
C ASP A 113 -5.23 7.52 -11.65
N GLU A 114 -4.34 6.80 -10.96
CA GLU A 114 -4.62 6.18 -9.66
C GLU A 114 -3.44 6.24 -8.67
N TRP A 115 -3.75 6.64 -7.44
CA TRP A 115 -2.80 6.71 -6.34
C TRP A 115 -3.41 6.19 -5.03
N LEU A 116 -2.55 5.72 -4.14
CA LEU A 116 -2.88 5.52 -2.73
C LEU A 116 -2.33 6.70 -1.92
N ILE A 117 -3.21 7.47 -1.30
CA ILE A 117 -2.85 8.50 -0.34
C ILE A 117 -2.74 7.84 1.03
N VAL A 118 -1.57 7.94 1.66
CA VAL A 118 -1.27 7.36 2.96
C VAL A 118 -0.91 8.47 3.93
N THR A 119 -1.60 8.50 5.07
CA THR A 119 -1.39 9.49 6.14
C THR A 119 -1.38 8.81 7.52
N PRO A 120 -0.91 9.49 8.57
CA PRO A 120 -0.85 8.91 9.91
C PRO A 120 -2.21 8.45 10.45
N PRO A 121 -2.23 7.54 11.43
CA PRO A 121 -3.44 7.17 12.14
C PRO A 121 -4.15 8.39 12.74
N GLY A 122 -5.49 8.39 12.67
CA GLY A 122 -6.31 9.48 13.22
C GLY A 122 -6.51 10.68 12.29
N THR A 123 -5.95 10.66 11.08
CA THR A 123 -6.06 11.77 10.11
C THR A 123 -7.15 11.56 9.05
N ALA A 124 -8.03 10.56 9.21
CA ALA A 124 -9.04 10.21 8.23
C ALA A 124 -10.01 11.36 7.91
N ALA A 125 -10.54 12.05 8.92
CA ALA A 125 -11.46 13.18 8.73
C ALA A 125 -10.77 14.34 8.00
N GLU A 126 -9.57 14.74 8.46
CA GLU A 126 -8.78 15.79 7.83
C GLU A 126 -8.44 15.47 6.36
N THR A 127 -8.11 14.21 6.09
CA THR A 127 -7.78 13.74 4.73
C THR A 127 -9.04 13.74 3.84
N ASP A 128 -10.19 13.28 4.35
CA ASP A 128 -11.47 13.35 3.63
C ASP A 128 -11.87 14.79 3.32
N ASP A 129 -11.80 15.70 4.31
CA ASP A 129 -12.11 17.12 4.12
C ASP A 129 -11.22 17.74 3.05
N THR A 130 -9.92 17.41 3.07
CA THR A 130 -8.97 17.90 2.07
C THR A 130 -9.31 17.38 0.68
N LEU A 131 -9.59 16.08 0.53
CA LEU A 131 -9.95 15.42 -0.73
C LEU A 131 -11.33 15.86 -1.27
N ARG A 132 -12.26 16.19 -0.37
CA ARG A 132 -13.57 16.74 -0.70
C ARG A 132 -13.46 18.16 -1.24
N ALA A 133 -12.78 19.05 -0.51
CA ALA A 133 -12.57 20.44 -0.92
C ALA A 133 -11.84 20.52 -2.27
N ALA A 134 -10.84 19.64 -2.42
CA ALA A 134 -10.27 19.26 -3.68
C ALA A 134 -11.36 19.00 -4.74
N ALA A 135 -12.07 17.86 -4.63
CA ALA A 135 -13.04 17.44 -5.64
C ALA A 135 -14.09 18.53 -5.98
N ASP A 136 -14.51 19.33 -4.99
CA ASP A 136 -15.41 20.46 -5.19
C ASP A 136 -14.78 21.60 -5.99
N THR A 137 -13.51 21.92 -5.73
CA THR A 137 -12.74 22.90 -6.53
C THR A 137 -12.60 22.45 -7.99
N ALA A 138 -12.30 21.16 -8.21
CA ALA A 138 -12.21 20.60 -9.56
C ALA A 138 -13.53 20.65 -10.33
N ARG A 139 -14.69 20.58 -9.65
CA ARG A 139 -16.02 20.74 -10.26
C ARG A 139 -16.38 22.21 -10.49
N GLY A 140 -16.00 23.10 -9.58
CA GLY A 140 -16.31 24.53 -9.64
C GLY A 140 -15.54 25.29 -10.71
N ALA A 141 -14.35 24.80 -11.09
CA ALA A 141 -13.54 25.36 -12.17
C ALA A 141 -14.24 25.34 -13.54
N ASP A 142 -15.28 24.51 -13.72
CA ASP A 142 -15.99 24.37 -15.00
C ASP A 142 -17.27 25.24 -15.12
N GLY A 143 -17.59 26.06 -14.11
CA GLY A 143 -18.94 26.61 -13.94
C GLY A 143 -19.07 28.06 -13.47
N GLY A 144 -18.05 28.91 -13.69
CA GLY A 144 -18.12 30.34 -13.36
C GLY A 144 -18.66 31.20 -14.50
N GLY A 145 -19.97 31.13 -14.78
CA GLY A 145 -20.60 32.01 -15.77
C GLY A 145 -22.11 31.88 -15.88
N GLU A 146 -22.87 32.27 -14.84
CA GLU A 146 -24.25 32.73 -15.05
C GLU A 146 -24.20 34.09 -15.77
N GLY A 147 -24.04 34.08 -17.10
CA GLY A 147 -24.03 35.30 -17.90
C GLY A 147 -23.63 35.11 -19.35
N GLY A 148 -24.62 35.11 -20.24
CA GLY A 148 -24.44 35.50 -21.64
C GLY A 148 -24.32 34.35 -22.63
N GLY A 149 -25.33 34.21 -23.49
CA GLY A 149 -25.29 33.36 -24.67
C GLY A 149 -24.09 33.71 -25.55
N GLY A 150 -23.19 32.75 -25.71
CA GLY A 150 -22.09 32.79 -26.64
C GLY A 150 -21.76 31.37 -27.06
N SER A 151 -21.90 31.07 -28.34
CA SER A 151 -21.38 29.87 -28.98
C SER A 151 -19.85 29.89 -28.94
N GLY A 152 -19.28 29.48 -27.80
CA GLY A 152 -17.85 29.28 -27.61
C GLY A 152 -17.59 27.81 -27.34
N SER A 153 -16.68 27.22 -28.11
CA SER A 153 -16.10 25.90 -27.85
C SER A 153 -15.77 25.75 -26.37
N GLY A 154 -16.55 24.94 -25.65
CA GLY A 154 -16.47 24.78 -24.21
C GLY A 154 -15.07 24.37 -23.76
N SER A 155 -14.61 24.93 -22.65
CA SER A 155 -13.39 24.54 -21.97
C SER A 155 -13.52 23.11 -21.44
N ASP A 156 -13.18 22.14 -22.28
CA ASP A 156 -13.13 20.70 -21.97
C ASP A 156 -11.90 20.33 -21.12
N GLY A 157 -11.29 21.29 -20.43
CA GLY A 157 -9.98 21.20 -19.78
C GLY A 157 -10.02 20.98 -18.27
N GLY A 158 -11.06 20.33 -17.75
CA GLY A 158 -11.23 20.05 -16.31
C GLY A 158 -10.75 18.67 -15.89
N VAL A 159 -10.77 18.38 -14.59
CA VAL A 159 -10.51 17.04 -14.04
C VAL A 159 -11.70 16.52 -13.23
N ASP A 160 -11.90 15.21 -13.27
CA ASP A 160 -12.82 14.46 -12.41
C ASP A 160 -12.03 13.74 -11.32
N ILE A 161 -12.53 13.85 -10.09
CA ILE A 161 -11.89 13.25 -8.92
C ILE A 161 -12.88 12.34 -8.21
N ALA A 162 -12.43 11.11 -7.98
CA ALA A 162 -13.10 10.14 -7.15
C ALA A 162 -12.13 9.61 -6.11
N TYR A 163 -12.59 9.43 -4.88
CA TYR A 163 -11.76 8.89 -3.82
C TYR A 163 -12.57 7.97 -2.90
N THR A 164 -11.89 7.09 -2.18
CA THR A 164 -12.52 6.12 -1.26
C THR A 164 -11.60 5.83 -0.09
N ASP A 165 -12.12 5.90 1.14
CA ASP A 165 -11.41 5.44 2.33
C ASP A 165 -11.25 3.91 2.26
N VAL A 166 -10.00 3.47 2.22
CA VAL A 166 -9.59 2.05 2.17
C VAL A 166 -8.69 1.70 3.35
N SER A 167 -8.73 2.48 4.44
CA SER A 167 -7.89 2.30 5.63
C SER A 167 -8.04 0.91 6.28
N ALA A 168 -9.22 0.29 6.15
CA ALA A 168 -9.50 -1.06 6.67
C ALA A 168 -9.27 -2.18 5.65
N HIS A 169 -8.94 -1.86 4.38
CA HIS A 169 -8.75 -2.87 3.34
C HIS A 169 -7.42 -3.62 3.50
N SER A 170 -6.38 -2.91 3.93
CA SER A 170 -5.02 -3.43 4.04
C SER A 170 -4.43 -3.18 5.43
N THR A 171 -3.52 -4.05 5.86
CA THR A 171 -2.55 -3.72 6.91
C THR A 171 -1.19 -3.48 6.28
N THR A 172 -0.30 -2.85 7.05
CA THR A 172 1.06 -2.53 6.62
C THR A 172 2.05 -3.26 7.50
N LEU A 173 2.90 -4.08 6.88
CA LEU A 173 4.09 -4.64 7.52
C LEU A 173 5.28 -3.75 7.18
N ARG A 174 6.06 -3.37 8.19
CA ARG A 174 7.36 -2.74 7.99
C ARG A 174 8.45 -3.79 8.18
N LEU A 175 9.23 -4.01 7.14
CA LEU A 175 10.44 -4.82 7.16
C LEU A 175 11.64 -3.87 7.10
N GLY A 176 12.51 -3.90 8.10
CA GLY A 176 13.67 -3.02 8.22
C GLY A 176 14.94 -3.78 8.61
N GLY A 177 16.06 -3.07 8.64
CA GLY A 177 17.38 -3.63 8.94
C GLY A 177 18.18 -3.99 7.70
N ALA A 178 19.49 -4.18 7.87
CA ALA A 178 20.45 -4.38 6.79
C ALA A 178 20.14 -5.62 5.90
N ARG A 179 19.41 -6.60 6.44
CA ARG A 179 19.02 -7.84 5.72
C ARG A 179 17.59 -7.84 5.19
N ALA A 180 16.82 -6.76 5.36
CA ALA A 180 15.43 -6.68 4.88
C ALA A 180 15.29 -6.94 3.37
N ARG A 181 16.22 -6.39 2.57
CA ARG A 181 16.24 -6.60 1.12
C ARG A 181 16.54 -8.06 0.76
N ASP A 182 17.47 -8.69 1.47
CA ASP A 182 17.82 -10.10 1.25
C ASP A 182 16.64 -11.03 1.62
N VAL A 183 15.92 -10.73 2.71
CA VAL A 183 14.66 -11.39 3.08
C VAL A 183 13.62 -11.27 1.98
N LEU A 184 13.35 -10.05 1.47
CA LEU A 184 12.35 -9.88 0.41
C LEU A 184 12.71 -10.59 -0.89
N ARG A 185 13.99 -10.66 -1.26
CA ARG A 185 14.43 -11.34 -2.49
C ARG A 185 14.07 -12.83 -2.53
N LYS A 186 13.87 -13.46 -1.37
CA LYS A 186 13.43 -14.87 -1.29
C LYS A 186 11.99 -15.06 -1.73
N VAL A 187 11.16 -14.04 -1.54
CA VAL A 187 9.70 -14.14 -1.68
C VAL A 187 9.11 -13.16 -2.71
N CYS A 188 9.90 -12.22 -3.21
CA CYS A 188 9.48 -11.16 -4.13
C CYS A 188 10.12 -11.36 -5.51
N PRO A 189 9.34 -11.35 -6.61
CA PRO A 189 9.86 -11.66 -7.94
C PRO A 189 10.49 -10.46 -8.67
N ILE A 190 10.31 -9.23 -8.18
CA ILE A 190 10.82 -8.03 -8.86
C ILE A 190 12.27 -7.74 -8.45
N ASP A 191 12.99 -6.99 -9.28
CA ASP A 191 14.35 -6.58 -8.98
C ASP A 191 14.37 -5.55 -7.84
N LEU A 192 14.85 -6.00 -6.68
CA LEU A 192 15.05 -5.17 -5.51
C LEU A 192 16.48 -4.63 -5.42
N HIS A 193 17.25 -4.53 -6.50
CA HIS A 193 18.56 -3.88 -6.44
C HIS A 193 18.41 -2.39 -6.03
N PRO A 194 19.28 -1.82 -5.18
CA PRO A 194 19.15 -0.42 -4.73
C PRO A 194 19.08 0.64 -5.84
N ARG A 195 19.65 0.33 -7.02
CA ARG A 195 19.56 1.20 -8.22
C ARG A 195 18.20 1.15 -8.92
N VAL A 196 17.42 0.09 -8.72
CA VAL A 196 16.10 -0.11 -9.32
C VAL A 196 15.00 0.21 -8.32
N PHE A 197 15.11 -0.31 -7.09
CA PHE A 197 14.13 -0.14 -6.02
C PHE A 197 14.75 0.60 -4.81
N GLY A 198 15.00 1.91 -5.00
CA GLY A 198 15.48 2.85 -3.98
C GLY A 198 14.36 3.55 -3.22
N SER A 199 14.68 4.52 -2.35
CA SER A 199 13.75 5.18 -1.40
C SER A 199 12.52 5.87 -2.02
N GLY A 200 12.55 6.20 -3.31
CA GLY A 200 11.41 6.76 -4.05
C GLY A 200 10.55 5.73 -4.78
N ALA A 201 10.85 4.43 -4.67
CA ALA A 201 10.22 3.39 -5.46
C ALA A 201 9.01 2.77 -4.73
N CYS A 202 8.00 2.41 -5.51
CA CYS A 202 6.92 1.53 -5.12
C CYS A 202 6.56 0.58 -6.26
N ALA A 203 5.95 -0.56 -5.96
CA ALA A 203 5.45 -1.46 -6.99
C ALA A 203 4.28 -2.28 -6.46
N GLN A 204 3.28 -2.47 -7.31
CA GLN A 204 2.33 -3.57 -7.12
C GLN A 204 3.01 -4.86 -7.59
N THR A 205 3.12 -5.84 -6.69
CA THR A 205 3.84 -7.08 -6.97
C THR A 205 3.20 -8.25 -6.23
N LEU A 206 3.81 -9.42 -6.34
CA LEU A 206 3.48 -10.61 -5.59
C LEU A 206 4.52 -10.81 -4.48
N LEU A 207 4.08 -11.37 -3.36
CA LEU A 207 4.93 -12.00 -2.37
C LEU A 207 4.52 -13.45 -2.16
N ALA A 208 5.48 -14.27 -1.75
CA ALA A 208 5.26 -15.64 -1.32
C ALA A 208 4.50 -16.49 -2.36
N GLY A 209 4.82 -16.36 -3.65
CA GLY A 209 4.19 -17.20 -4.69
C GLY A 209 2.73 -16.86 -5.04
N GLY A 210 2.16 -15.75 -4.54
CA GLY A 210 0.84 -15.31 -5.05
C GLY A 210 0.12 -14.19 -4.29
N ALA A 211 0.56 -13.80 -3.10
CA ALA A 211 -0.08 -12.72 -2.36
C ALA A 211 0.19 -11.38 -3.04
N ARG A 212 -0.86 -10.70 -3.54
CA ARG A 212 -0.73 -9.36 -4.12
C ARG A 212 -0.45 -8.35 -3.01
N VAL A 213 0.63 -7.58 -3.17
CA VAL A 213 1.02 -6.52 -2.25
C VAL A 213 1.35 -5.25 -3.01
N LEU A 214 1.23 -4.12 -2.33
CA LEU A 214 1.89 -2.88 -2.71
C LEU A 214 3.16 -2.76 -1.85
N LEU A 215 4.31 -2.94 -2.49
CA LEU A 215 5.62 -2.77 -1.88
C LEU A 215 6.07 -1.33 -2.05
N VAL A 216 6.52 -0.68 -0.98
CA VAL A 216 7.01 0.70 -1.00
C VAL A 216 8.35 0.74 -0.28
N ALA A 217 9.38 1.32 -0.90
CA ALA A 217 10.65 1.54 -0.21
C ALA A 217 10.43 2.53 0.95
N ASP A 218 10.89 2.21 2.15
CA ASP A 218 10.72 3.06 3.33
C ASP A 218 11.63 4.29 3.28
N ARG A 219 11.41 5.25 4.18
CA ARG A 219 12.29 6.41 4.39
C ARG A 219 13.66 6.00 4.93
N GLU A 220 13.69 4.98 5.78
CA GLU A 220 14.94 4.43 6.29
C GLU A 220 15.65 3.61 5.20
N PRO A 221 16.99 3.73 5.08
CA PRO A 221 17.76 2.90 4.16
C PRO A 221 17.45 1.42 4.37
N ASP A 222 17.22 0.72 3.25
CA ASP A 222 16.90 -0.71 3.21
C ASP A 222 15.63 -1.13 3.98
N GLY A 223 14.78 -0.18 4.37
CA GLY A 223 13.45 -0.47 4.87
C GLY A 223 12.42 -0.60 3.74
N PHE A 224 11.36 -1.36 4.00
CA PHE A 224 10.23 -1.57 3.11
C PHE A 224 8.92 -1.56 3.89
N LEU A 225 7.90 -0.97 3.28
CA LEU A 225 6.51 -1.12 3.69
C LEU A 225 5.81 -2.07 2.74
N VAL A 226 5.16 -3.08 3.29
CA VAL A 226 4.39 -4.09 2.56
C VAL A 226 2.93 -3.88 2.92
N PHE A 227 2.18 -3.25 2.03
CA PHE A 227 0.73 -3.12 2.15
C PHE A 227 0.09 -4.40 1.60
N VAL A 228 -0.59 -5.13 2.46
CA VAL A 228 -1.22 -6.41 2.14
C VAL A 228 -2.68 -6.38 2.60
N ARG A 229 -3.58 -6.95 1.78
CA ARG A 229 -4.98 -7.08 2.16
C ARG A 229 -5.09 -7.78 3.52
N ALA A 230 -5.94 -7.29 4.42
CA ALA A 230 -6.01 -7.78 5.79
C ALA A 230 -6.16 -9.31 5.88
N SER A 231 -6.91 -9.92 4.96
CA SER A 231 -7.12 -11.38 4.90
C SER A 231 -5.89 -12.21 4.49
N PHE A 232 -4.85 -11.58 3.93
CA PHE A 232 -3.59 -12.23 3.54
C PHE A 232 -2.44 -11.85 4.48
N ALA A 233 -2.71 -11.06 5.52
CA ALA A 233 -1.69 -10.53 6.42
C ALA A 233 -0.92 -11.66 7.13
N ASP A 234 -1.63 -12.66 7.67
CA ASP A 234 -1.01 -13.81 8.33
C ASP A 234 -0.13 -14.60 7.37
N TYR A 235 -0.65 -14.90 6.19
CA TYR A 235 0.10 -15.63 5.16
C TYR A 235 1.40 -14.92 4.77
N VAL A 236 1.36 -13.63 4.46
CA VAL A 236 2.56 -12.86 4.13
C VAL A 236 3.52 -12.78 5.32
N THR A 237 2.98 -12.68 6.54
CA THR A 237 3.78 -12.65 7.77
C THR A 237 4.54 -13.97 7.96
N ASP A 238 3.89 -15.12 7.79
CA ASP A 238 4.52 -16.44 7.94
C ASP A 238 5.71 -16.60 7.00
N TRP A 239 5.55 -16.20 5.74
CA TRP A 239 6.62 -16.28 4.74
C TRP A 239 7.77 -15.31 5.01
N LEU A 240 7.48 -14.11 5.53
CA LEU A 240 8.53 -13.17 5.91
C LEU A 240 9.30 -13.67 7.14
N LEU A 241 8.60 -14.21 8.14
CA LEU A 241 9.23 -14.80 9.33
C LEU A 241 10.10 -16.02 8.98
N ASP A 242 9.59 -16.93 8.14
CA ASP A 242 10.37 -18.05 7.63
C ASP A 242 11.64 -17.56 6.91
N SER A 243 11.48 -16.57 6.04
CA SER A 243 12.59 -15.96 5.29
C SER A 243 13.63 -15.26 6.19
N MET A 244 13.22 -14.74 7.35
CA MET A 244 14.10 -14.11 8.35
C MET A 244 14.94 -15.12 9.13
N THR A 245 14.56 -16.40 9.17
CA THR A 245 15.16 -17.42 10.05
C THR A 245 16.69 -17.56 9.87
N GLU A 246 17.22 -17.40 8.66
CA GLU A 246 18.67 -17.49 8.43
C GLU A 246 19.47 -16.36 9.07
N TYR A 247 18.82 -15.24 9.40
CA TYR A 247 19.43 -14.09 10.07
C TYR A 247 19.18 -14.09 11.57
N ALA A 248 18.41 -15.06 12.08
CA ALA A 248 18.09 -15.16 13.50
C ALA A 248 19.27 -15.68 14.34
N ALA A 249 20.18 -16.46 13.73
CA ALA A 249 21.44 -16.89 14.33
C ALA A 249 22.52 -15.86 13.98
N GLY A 250 23.05 -15.15 14.97
CA GLY A 250 24.03 -14.07 14.80
C GLY A 250 25.42 -14.51 14.31
N ASP A 251 25.55 -15.69 13.70
CA ASP A 251 26.83 -16.27 13.34
C ASP A 251 27.07 -16.14 11.84
N GLY A 252 28.09 -15.36 11.48
CA GLY A 252 28.65 -15.25 10.15
C GLY A 252 29.32 -16.54 9.66
N HIS A 253 28.62 -17.67 9.71
CA HIS A 253 29.03 -18.88 9.01
C HIS A 253 28.49 -18.85 7.57
N PHE A 254 29.00 -17.90 6.78
CA PHE A 254 29.08 -18.13 5.34
C PHE A 254 29.97 -19.36 5.16
N ARG A 255 29.37 -20.51 4.87
CA ARG A 255 30.11 -21.64 4.32
C ARG A 255 30.70 -21.16 3.00
N ASN A 256 31.98 -20.83 3.00
CA ASN A 256 32.80 -20.84 1.80
C ASN A 256 32.79 -22.28 1.30
N GLU A 257 31.88 -22.60 0.38
CA GLU A 257 32.06 -23.75 -0.49
C GLU A 257 33.00 -23.31 -1.60
N GLU A 258 34.24 -23.79 -1.49
CA GLU A 258 35.24 -23.81 -2.55
C GLU A 258 34.63 -24.37 -3.85
N ARG A 259 34.73 -23.59 -4.93
CA ARG A 259 35.22 -24.08 -6.23
C ARG A 259 35.57 -22.94 -7.17
#